data_AF-A0A8T0D342-F1
#
_entry.id   AF-A0A8T0D342-F1
#
_cell.length_a   1.000
_cell.length_b   1.000
_cell.length_c   1.000
_cell.angle_alpha   90.00
_cell.angle_beta   90.00
_cell.angle_gamma   90.00
#
_symmetry.space_group_name_H-M   'P 1'
#
loop_
_entity.id
_entity.type
_entity.pdbx_description
1 polymer ?
#
loop_
_entity_poly.entity_id
_entity_poly.type
_entity_poly.pdbx_seq_one_letter_code
_entity_poly.pdbx_strand_id
1 'polypeptide(L)'
;HSSDPRPDTSPLNGTDVEDVRLILIRYQSPKIIQRLMEIVNEHEGTDDSMLLASLECLNRILPCATERQLCAVLSDLSLRLLPIYSSVSVAIRTAAFRLFGTMTNFAWDSSVSKPSMRRPTESYETLRAEANSVFVPLTLHLADPAESLMQVCKVTLKSVASLLFLPSNPFDSNSNAVVTPDDMHTSSNKSESGTSRLMEFLQNCLSTSTRLHHGEFYNELARLLIVCCPERALDYCMRCTVYFQSDSPEIQCSALLFSSFLIAHFTSDMLEQFSVVRIGQEFLQLLKSTHPEVRATAAHAISRLNRF
;
A
#
# COMPACT_ATOMS: atom_id res chain seq x y z
N HIS A 1 -63.52 14.61 34.43
CA HIS A 1 -62.98 14.61 33.06
C HIS A 1 -61.86 15.65 33.03
N SER A 2 -60.57 15.32 33.19
CA SER A 2 -59.75 14.22 32.62
C SER A 2 -59.60 14.30 31.11
N SER A 3 -58.41 14.74 30.68
CA SER A 3 -57.76 14.43 29.39
C SER A 3 -56.33 15.02 29.41
N ASP A 4 -55.42 14.35 30.12
CA ASP A 4 -53.98 14.57 29.89
C ASP A 4 -53.61 14.01 28.51
N PRO A 5 -52.85 14.74 27.67
CA PRO A 5 -52.31 14.20 26.44
C PRO A 5 -51.19 13.20 26.79
N ARG A 6 -51.36 11.93 26.41
CA ARG A 6 -50.28 10.94 26.51
C ARG A 6 -49.11 11.37 25.61
N PRO A 7 -47.85 11.16 26.02
CA PRO A 7 -46.72 11.33 25.12
C PRO A 7 -46.85 10.35 23.95
N ASP A 8 -46.61 10.85 22.74
CA ASP A 8 -46.65 10.06 21.52
C ASP A 8 -45.55 9.00 21.56
N THR A 9 -45.95 7.72 21.62
CA THR A 9 -45.05 6.55 21.66
C THR A 9 -44.91 5.94 20.28
N SER A 10 -44.82 6.79 19.27
CA SER A 10 -44.37 6.38 17.94
C SER A 10 -42.93 5.86 18.05
N PRO A 11 -42.62 4.66 17.52
CA PRO A 11 -41.26 4.14 17.56
C PRO A 11 -40.35 5.04 16.73
N LEU A 12 -39.24 5.49 17.33
CA LEU A 12 -38.16 6.16 16.60
C LEU A 12 -37.78 5.32 15.38
N ASN A 13 -37.79 5.93 14.21
CA ASN A 13 -37.51 5.24 12.96
C ASN A 13 -36.11 4.60 13.03
N GLY A 14 -35.94 3.42 12.42
CA GLY A 14 -34.65 2.70 12.48
C GLY A 14 -33.46 3.54 12.02
N THR A 15 -33.69 4.44 11.06
CA THR A 15 -32.72 5.44 10.57
C THR A 15 -32.29 6.44 11.63
N ASP A 16 -33.21 7.01 12.44
CA ASP A 16 -32.87 7.99 13.48
C ASP A 16 -31.94 7.39 14.55
N VAL A 17 -32.16 6.13 14.92
CA VAL A 17 -31.36 5.44 15.95
C VAL A 17 -29.97 5.09 15.41
N GLU A 18 -29.86 4.74 14.13
CA GLU A 18 -28.57 4.46 13.47
C GLU A 18 -27.74 5.74 13.28
N ASP A 19 -28.39 6.86 12.90
CA ASP A 19 -27.77 8.18 12.83
C ASP A 19 -27.28 8.68 14.20
N VAL A 20 -28.08 8.53 15.27
CA VAL A 20 -27.65 8.89 16.64
C VAL A 20 -26.44 8.08 17.09
N ARG A 21 -26.37 6.78 16.76
CA ARG A 21 -25.19 5.94 17.07
C ARG A 21 -23.96 6.41 16.30
N LEU A 22 -24.09 6.72 15.01
CA LEU A 22 -23.00 7.25 14.20
C LEU A 22 -22.51 8.62 14.71
N ILE A 23 -23.41 9.50 15.15
CA ILE A 23 -23.07 10.80 15.77
C ILE A 23 -22.26 10.59 17.06
N LEU A 24 -22.70 9.67 17.93
CA LEU A 24 -21.98 9.35 19.18
C LEU A 24 -20.60 8.74 18.91
N ILE A 25 -20.48 7.82 17.95
CA ILE A 25 -19.20 7.25 17.54
C ILE A 25 -18.28 8.35 16.98
N ARG A 26 -18.79 9.22 16.09
CA ARG A 26 -18.03 10.36 15.56
C ARG A 26 -17.52 11.29 16.65
N TYR A 27 -18.36 11.59 17.65
CA TYR A 27 -18.01 12.44 18.78
C TYR A 27 -16.91 11.84 19.68
N GLN A 28 -16.96 10.52 19.95
CA GLN A 28 -15.95 9.85 20.77
C GLN A 28 -14.71 9.40 19.98
N SER A 29 -14.81 9.29 18.65
CA SER A 29 -13.75 8.76 17.79
C SER A 29 -12.36 9.39 17.97
N PRO A 30 -12.17 10.72 18.23
CA PRO A 30 -10.83 11.26 18.46
C PRO A 30 -10.14 10.62 19.67
N LYS A 31 -10.87 10.46 20.77
CA LYS A 31 -10.35 9.87 22.01
C LYS A 31 -10.08 8.38 21.83
N ILE A 32 -10.97 7.67 21.14
CA ILE A 32 -10.80 6.23 20.91
C ILE A 32 -9.61 5.99 19.97
N ILE A 33 -9.53 6.72 18.84
CA ILE A 33 -8.39 6.65 17.92
C ILE A 33 -7.09 6.98 18.67
N GLN A 34 -7.03 8.05 19.47
CA GLN A 34 -5.85 8.40 20.26
C GLN A 34 -5.41 7.27 21.22
N ARG A 35 -6.35 6.62 21.93
CA ARG A 35 -6.01 5.50 22.84
C ARG A 35 -5.58 4.24 22.11
N LEU A 36 -6.15 3.95 20.94
CA LEU A 36 -5.71 2.84 20.10
C LEU A 36 -4.35 3.13 19.45
N MET A 37 -4.08 4.41 19.12
CA MET A 37 -2.79 4.89 18.66
C MET A 37 -1.69 4.76 19.71
N GLU A 38 -2.01 4.90 21.00
CA GLU A 38 -1.07 4.62 22.10
C GLU A 38 -0.61 3.15 22.12
N ILE A 39 -1.47 2.21 21.69
CA ILE A 39 -1.19 0.74 21.63
C ILE A 39 -0.53 0.30 20.31
N VAL A 40 -0.59 1.13 19.26
CA VAL A 40 0.17 0.96 18.00
C VAL A 40 1.53 1.68 18.08
N ASN A 41 1.61 2.77 18.85
CA ASN A 41 2.78 3.07 19.69
C ASN A 41 2.96 1.96 20.75
N GLU A 42 4.12 1.87 21.40
CA GLU A 42 4.38 0.79 22.40
C GLU A 42 4.16 -0.68 21.90
N HIS A 43 4.03 -0.92 20.58
CA HIS A 43 3.84 -2.26 20.01
C HIS A 43 4.97 -3.24 20.35
N GLU A 44 6.18 -2.73 20.54
CA GLU A 44 7.32 -3.48 21.10
C GLU A 44 7.05 -3.78 22.59
N GLY A 45 6.66 -5.02 22.89
CA GLY A 45 6.32 -5.46 24.26
C GLY A 45 4.82 -5.43 24.60
N THR A 46 3.98 -4.94 23.68
CA THR A 46 2.52 -5.12 23.75
C THR A 46 2.14 -6.57 23.46
N ASP A 47 1.12 -7.07 24.15
CA ASP A 47 0.55 -8.40 23.87
C ASP A 47 -0.11 -8.46 22.48
N ASP A 48 0.19 -9.51 21.71
CA ASP A 48 -0.30 -9.71 20.34
C ASP A 48 -1.83 -9.63 20.22
N SER A 49 -2.58 -10.10 21.24
CA SER A 49 -4.04 -10.03 21.23
C SER A 49 -4.54 -8.61 21.45
N MET A 50 -3.85 -7.81 22.27
CA MET A 50 -4.14 -6.39 22.49
C MET A 50 -3.81 -5.54 21.25
N LEU A 51 -2.67 -5.81 20.59
CA LEU A 51 -2.32 -5.14 19.34
C LEU A 51 -3.31 -5.49 18.22
N LEU A 52 -3.64 -6.77 18.04
CA LEU A 52 -4.61 -7.22 17.04
C LEU A 52 -5.99 -6.61 17.28
N ALA A 53 -6.50 -6.67 18.51
CA ALA A 53 -7.78 -6.07 18.87
C ALA A 53 -7.81 -4.55 18.59
N SER A 54 -6.67 -3.87 18.80
CA SER A 54 -6.56 -2.42 18.55
C SER A 54 -6.57 -2.09 17.05
N LEU A 55 -5.83 -2.85 16.23
CA LEU A 55 -5.85 -2.72 14.78
C LEU A 55 -7.25 -3.04 14.20
N GLU A 56 -7.93 -4.07 14.70
CA GLU A 56 -9.31 -4.37 14.30
C GLU A 56 -10.29 -3.26 14.73
N CYS A 57 -10.13 -2.69 15.92
CA CYS A 57 -10.97 -1.61 16.40
C CYS A 57 -10.79 -0.34 15.55
N LEU A 58 -9.54 0.01 15.20
CA LEU A 58 -9.24 1.09 14.25
C LEU A 58 -9.88 0.83 12.88
N ASN A 59 -9.79 -0.38 12.33
CA ASN A 59 -10.47 -0.75 11.07
C ASN A 59 -12.00 -0.54 11.10
N ARG A 60 -12.64 -0.71 12.26
CA ARG A 60 -14.10 -0.52 12.43
C ARG A 60 -14.48 0.94 12.68
N ILE A 61 -13.67 1.69 13.43
CA ILE A 61 -13.97 3.07 13.83
C ILE A 61 -13.56 4.09 12.77
N LEU A 62 -12.43 3.87 12.07
CA LEU A 62 -11.91 4.85 11.12
C LEU A 62 -12.90 5.21 10.00
N PRO A 63 -13.67 4.28 9.39
CA PRO A 63 -14.72 4.63 8.41
C PRO A 63 -15.81 5.57 8.94
N CYS A 64 -16.01 5.64 10.26
CA CYS A 64 -16.96 6.57 10.88
C CYS A 64 -16.34 7.96 11.10
N ALA A 65 -15.02 8.07 11.17
CA ALA A 65 -14.30 9.30 11.47
C ALA A 65 -14.40 10.33 10.32
N THR A 66 -14.15 11.59 10.66
CA THR A 66 -14.00 12.70 9.71
C THR A 66 -12.56 12.80 9.24
N GLU A 67 -12.33 13.37 8.05
CA GLU A 67 -10.98 13.55 7.51
C GLU A 67 -10.04 14.28 8.48
N ARG A 68 -10.51 15.39 9.08
CA ARG A 68 -9.76 16.15 10.09
C ARG A 68 -9.27 15.29 11.26
N GLN A 69 -10.04 14.27 11.67
CA GLN A 69 -9.65 13.35 12.73
C GLN A 69 -8.57 12.36 12.26
N LEU A 70 -8.58 11.94 10.99
CA LEU A 70 -7.48 11.16 10.41
C LEU A 70 -6.23 12.03 10.24
N CYS A 71 -6.32 13.23 9.67
CA CYS A 71 -5.17 14.13 9.47
C CYS A 71 -4.33 14.32 10.73
N ALA A 72 -4.98 14.38 11.90
CA ALA A 72 -4.32 14.55 13.20
C ALA A 72 -3.45 13.35 13.63
N VAL A 73 -3.63 12.17 13.05
CA VAL A 73 -2.91 10.93 13.40
C VAL A 73 -2.25 10.20 12.21
N LEU A 74 -2.49 10.68 10.99
CA LEU A 74 -2.19 9.98 9.73
C LEU A 74 -0.73 9.54 9.59
N SER A 75 0.22 10.47 9.75
CA SER A 75 1.65 10.17 9.60
C SER A 75 2.19 9.33 10.74
N ASP A 76 1.75 9.57 11.99
CA ASP A 76 2.15 8.75 13.13
C ASP A 76 1.67 7.30 12.96
N LEU A 77 0.39 7.10 12.62
CA LEU A 77 -0.16 5.78 12.34
C LEU A 77 0.58 5.08 11.20
N SER A 78 0.83 5.77 10.09
CA SER A 78 1.49 5.19 8.92
C SER A 78 2.92 4.75 9.25
N LEU A 79 3.70 5.61 9.91
CA LEU A 79 5.06 5.30 10.38
C LEU A 79 5.09 4.10 11.33
N ARG A 80 4.14 4.03 12.28
CA ARG A 80 4.07 2.97 13.29
C ARG A 80 3.55 1.63 12.75
N LEU A 81 2.83 1.63 11.62
CA LEU A 81 2.44 0.39 10.92
C LEU A 81 3.60 -0.26 10.15
N LEU A 82 4.66 0.47 9.77
CA LEU A 82 5.79 -0.06 9.00
C LEU A 82 6.45 -1.31 9.61
N PRO A 83 6.87 -1.34 10.90
CA PRO A 83 7.40 -2.56 11.53
C PRO A 83 6.34 -3.66 11.68
N ILE A 84 5.07 -3.29 11.87
CA ILE A 84 3.95 -4.22 12.08
C ILE A 84 3.68 -5.06 10.81
N TYR A 85 3.97 -4.56 9.61
CA TYR A 85 3.90 -5.33 8.37
C TYR A 85 4.85 -6.54 8.32
N SER A 86 5.87 -6.59 9.18
CA SER A 86 6.79 -7.71 9.31
C SER A 86 6.48 -8.62 10.51
N SER A 87 5.34 -8.43 11.20
CA SER A 87 4.95 -9.27 12.34
C SER A 87 4.81 -10.75 11.96
N VAL A 88 5.31 -11.64 12.81
CA VAL A 88 5.13 -13.10 12.68
C VAL A 88 3.65 -13.51 12.63
N SER A 89 2.77 -12.71 13.24
CA SER A 89 1.33 -12.95 13.24
C SER A 89 0.69 -12.48 11.94
N VAL A 90 0.26 -13.46 11.12
CA VAL A 90 -0.54 -13.26 9.90
C VAL A 90 -1.77 -12.38 10.18
N ALA A 91 -2.42 -12.55 11.34
CA ALA A 91 -3.61 -11.78 11.71
C ALA A 91 -3.29 -10.30 11.91
N ILE A 92 -2.18 -9.99 12.61
CA ILE A 92 -1.69 -8.62 12.82
C ILE A 92 -1.31 -7.98 11.47
N ARG A 93 -0.52 -8.67 10.63
CA ARG A 93 -0.19 -8.19 9.26
C ARG A 93 -1.45 -7.90 8.44
N THR A 94 -2.44 -8.81 8.48
CA THR A 94 -3.72 -8.66 7.78
C THR A 94 -4.51 -7.44 8.28
N ALA A 95 -4.57 -7.23 9.59
CA ALA A 95 -5.26 -6.08 10.19
C ALA A 95 -4.56 -4.75 9.86
N ALA A 96 -3.22 -4.73 9.86
CA ALA A 96 -2.39 -3.58 9.52
C ALA A 96 -2.54 -3.15 8.04
N PHE A 97 -2.43 -4.10 7.09
CA PHE A 97 -2.61 -3.78 5.66
C PHE A 97 -4.05 -3.38 5.33
N ARG A 98 -5.05 -3.95 6.04
CA ARG A 98 -6.45 -3.53 5.92
C ARG A 98 -6.68 -2.13 6.48
N LEU A 99 -6.03 -1.79 7.60
CA LEU A 99 -6.13 -0.46 8.20
C LEU A 99 -5.57 0.60 7.25
N PHE A 100 -4.38 0.36 6.69
CA PHE A 100 -3.80 1.25 5.69
C PHE A 100 -4.69 1.38 4.44
N GLY A 101 -5.21 0.27 3.92
CA GLY A 101 -6.20 0.30 2.83
C GLY A 101 -7.45 1.11 3.18
N THR A 102 -7.92 1.04 4.42
CA THR A 102 -9.05 1.85 4.91
C THR A 102 -8.70 3.34 4.96
N MET A 103 -7.48 3.69 5.39
CA MET A 103 -6.95 5.07 5.39
C MET A 103 -6.90 5.66 3.97
N THR A 104 -6.52 4.88 2.94
CA THR A 104 -6.46 5.39 1.54
C THR A 104 -7.79 5.94 1.01
N ASN A 105 -8.94 5.55 1.58
CA ASN A 105 -10.24 6.10 1.17
C ASN A 105 -10.36 7.61 1.47
N PHE A 106 -9.64 8.11 2.48
CA PHE A 106 -9.68 9.51 2.89
C PHE A 106 -8.89 10.45 1.98
N ALA A 107 -8.10 9.92 1.04
CA ALA A 107 -7.41 10.72 0.03
C ALA A 107 -8.36 11.30 -1.04
N TRP A 108 -9.62 10.85 -1.05
CA TRP A 108 -10.57 11.12 -2.13
C TRP A 108 -11.91 11.62 -1.59
N ASP A 109 -12.48 12.64 -2.24
CA ASP A 109 -13.80 13.15 -1.86
C ASP A 109 -14.87 12.05 -1.95
N SER A 110 -15.47 11.74 -0.80
CA SER A 110 -16.52 10.73 -0.64
C SER A 110 -17.88 11.17 -1.17
N SER A 111 -18.10 12.47 -1.42
CA SER A 111 -19.35 12.99 -1.99
C SER A 111 -19.58 12.52 -3.44
N VAL A 112 -18.50 12.19 -4.16
CA VAL A 112 -18.55 11.75 -5.55
C VAL A 112 -18.59 10.22 -5.63
N SER A 113 -19.70 9.67 -6.13
CA SER A 113 -19.93 8.23 -6.23
C SER A 113 -19.02 7.53 -7.24
N LYS A 114 -18.67 8.19 -8.35
CA LYS A 114 -17.77 7.65 -9.39
C LYS A 114 -16.30 7.82 -8.99
N PRO A 115 -15.52 6.75 -8.77
CA PRO A 115 -14.13 6.86 -8.32
C PRO A 115 -13.24 7.68 -9.25
N SER A 116 -13.40 7.53 -10.57
CA SER A 116 -12.65 8.26 -11.60
C SER A 116 -12.95 9.76 -11.69
N MET A 117 -13.91 10.27 -10.91
CA MET A 117 -14.27 11.69 -10.84
C MET A 117 -14.04 12.29 -9.45
N ARG A 118 -13.54 11.50 -8.49
CA ARG A 118 -13.23 12.01 -7.14
C ARG A 118 -12.07 12.98 -7.22
N ARG A 119 -12.13 14.03 -6.41
CA ARG A 119 -11.04 14.98 -6.24
C ARG A 119 -10.16 14.55 -5.06
N PRO A 120 -8.85 14.88 -5.10
CA PRO A 120 -7.99 14.85 -3.92
C PRO A 120 -8.59 15.65 -2.76
N THR A 121 -8.34 15.16 -1.55
CA THR A 121 -8.62 15.85 -0.29
C THR A 121 -7.37 16.49 0.29
N GLU A 122 -7.47 17.13 1.47
CA GLU A 122 -6.30 17.68 2.19
C GLU A 122 -5.31 16.56 2.58
N SER A 123 -5.82 15.35 2.82
CA SER A 123 -5.03 14.16 3.18
C SER A 123 -4.24 13.54 2.01
N TYR A 124 -4.50 13.94 0.76
CA TYR A 124 -4.07 13.21 -0.43
C TYR A 124 -2.54 13.04 -0.53
N GLU A 125 -1.77 14.12 -0.47
CA GLU A 125 -0.30 14.03 -0.66
C GLU A 125 0.39 13.29 0.49
N THR A 126 -0.11 13.42 1.72
CA THR A 126 0.38 12.62 2.86
C THR A 126 0.07 11.13 2.63
N LEU A 127 -1.18 10.77 2.33
CA LEU A 127 -1.55 9.37 2.02
C LEU A 127 -0.77 8.80 0.83
N ARG A 128 -0.42 9.63 -0.16
CA ARG A 128 0.39 9.26 -1.31
C ARG A 128 1.85 9.01 -0.94
N ALA A 129 2.45 9.84 -0.09
CA ALA A 129 3.80 9.64 0.43
C ALA A 129 3.87 8.34 1.26
N GLU A 130 2.91 8.13 2.15
CA GLU A 130 2.83 6.90 2.96
C GLU A 130 2.55 5.66 2.09
N ALA A 131 1.70 5.78 1.06
CA ALA A 131 1.46 4.71 0.11
C ALA A 131 2.74 4.26 -0.61
N ASN A 132 3.70 5.17 -0.83
CA ASN A 132 5.01 4.84 -1.39
C ASN A 132 5.87 4.02 -0.42
N SER A 133 5.74 4.28 0.89
CA SER A 133 6.37 3.50 1.95
C SER A 133 5.79 2.09 2.07
N VAL A 134 4.48 1.93 1.88
CA VAL A 134 3.78 0.64 2.03
C VAL A 134 3.75 -0.20 0.72
N PHE A 135 4.09 0.39 -0.43
CA PHE A 135 4.07 -0.29 -1.74
C PHE A 135 4.92 -1.57 -1.78
N VAL A 136 6.18 -1.52 -1.32
CA VAL A 136 7.07 -2.68 -1.31
C VAL A 136 6.49 -3.80 -0.43
N PRO A 137 6.24 -3.62 0.88
CA PRO A 137 5.68 -4.69 1.71
C PRO A 137 4.39 -5.29 1.14
N LEU A 138 3.45 -4.48 0.64
CA LEU A 138 2.23 -4.98 -0.01
C LEU A 138 2.53 -5.92 -1.19
N THR A 139 3.48 -5.52 -2.03
CA THR A 139 3.83 -6.26 -3.25
C THR A 139 4.58 -7.56 -2.93
N LEU A 140 5.38 -7.59 -1.86
CA LEU A 140 6.06 -8.82 -1.42
C LEU A 140 5.08 -9.82 -0.78
N HIS A 141 4.12 -9.32 0.00
CA HIS A 141 3.08 -10.12 0.68
C HIS A 141 2.02 -10.73 -0.25
N LEU A 142 2.05 -10.43 -1.55
CA LEU A 142 1.22 -11.13 -2.54
C LEU A 142 1.57 -12.63 -2.67
N ALA A 143 2.76 -13.05 -2.22
CA ALA A 143 3.19 -14.46 -2.20
C ALA A 143 3.01 -15.15 -0.83
N ASP A 144 2.41 -14.48 0.16
CA ASP A 144 2.18 -15.08 1.48
C ASP A 144 1.20 -16.27 1.36
N PRO A 145 1.48 -17.41 2.02
CA PRO A 145 0.64 -18.61 1.93
C PRO A 145 -0.76 -18.42 2.54
N ALA A 146 -0.96 -17.43 3.41
CA ALA A 146 -2.27 -17.13 3.98
C ALA A 146 -3.13 -16.34 2.99
N GLU A 147 -4.13 -17.02 2.41
CA GLU A 147 -5.04 -16.39 1.43
C GLU A 147 -5.73 -15.13 1.99
N SER A 148 -6.11 -15.11 3.27
CA SER A 148 -6.70 -13.92 3.91
C SER A 148 -5.82 -12.68 3.84
N LEU A 149 -4.49 -12.86 4.00
CA LEU A 149 -3.50 -11.79 3.90
C LEU A 149 -3.26 -11.39 2.44
N MET A 150 -3.02 -12.36 1.55
CA MET A 150 -2.87 -12.12 0.11
C MET A 150 -4.05 -11.31 -0.46
N GLN A 151 -5.30 -11.67 -0.13
CA GLN A 151 -6.49 -10.97 -0.63
C GLN A 151 -6.58 -9.54 -0.09
N VAL A 152 -6.19 -9.28 1.17
CA VAL A 152 -6.08 -7.91 1.70
C VAL A 152 -4.98 -7.14 0.96
N CYS A 153 -3.80 -7.73 0.76
CA CYS A 153 -2.71 -7.08 0.04
C CYS A 153 -3.12 -6.71 -1.40
N LYS A 154 -3.83 -7.58 -2.12
CA LYS A 154 -4.39 -7.26 -3.45
C LYS A 154 -5.33 -6.04 -3.43
N VAL A 155 -6.28 -6.02 -2.49
CA VAL A 155 -7.26 -4.93 -2.38
C VAL A 155 -6.58 -3.61 -1.98
N THR A 156 -5.74 -3.62 -0.95
CA THR A 156 -4.99 -2.43 -0.52
C THR A 156 -4.03 -1.94 -1.59
N LEU A 157 -3.35 -2.85 -2.32
CA LEU A 157 -2.41 -2.47 -3.38
C LEU A 157 -3.10 -1.82 -4.59
N LYS A 158 -4.37 -2.14 -4.88
CA LYS A 158 -5.17 -1.40 -5.88
C LYS A 158 -5.38 0.06 -5.50
N SER A 159 -5.71 0.33 -4.23
CA SER A 159 -5.87 1.70 -3.73
C SER A 159 -4.53 2.45 -3.70
N VAL A 160 -3.47 1.79 -3.24
CA VAL A 160 -2.10 2.33 -3.23
C VAL A 160 -1.60 2.66 -4.65
N ALA A 161 -1.78 1.75 -5.61
CA ALA A 161 -1.42 1.99 -7.00
C ALA A 161 -2.17 3.19 -7.59
N SER A 162 -3.44 3.36 -7.22
CA SER A 162 -4.24 4.53 -7.63
C SER A 162 -3.68 5.85 -7.09
N LEU A 163 -3.20 5.89 -5.84
CA LEU A 163 -2.55 7.09 -5.28
C LEU A 163 -1.17 7.37 -5.92
N LEU A 164 -0.40 6.32 -6.18
CA LEU A 164 0.98 6.45 -6.64
C LEU A 164 1.09 6.81 -8.12
N PHE A 165 0.33 6.13 -8.97
CA PHE A 165 0.57 6.12 -10.43
C PHE A 165 -0.47 6.90 -11.23
N LEU A 166 -1.73 7.01 -10.78
CA LEU A 166 -2.71 7.85 -11.48
C LEU A 166 -2.40 9.35 -11.27
N PRO A 167 -2.80 10.22 -12.23
CA PRO A 167 -2.80 11.66 -12.01
C PRO A 167 -3.73 12.02 -10.84
N SER A 168 -3.31 12.97 -10.00
CA SER A 168 -4.08 13.41 -8.84
C SER A 168 -5.43 14.03 -9.22
N ASN A 169 -5.50 14.74 -10.35
CA ASN A 169 -6.72 15.34 -10.85
C ASN A 169 -7.09 14.73 -12.22
N PRO A 170 -8.25 14.08 -12.37
CA PRO A 170 -8.69 13.50 -13.66
C PRO A 170 -9.02 14.57 -14.72
N PHE A 171 -9.03 15.85 -14.37
CA PHE A 171 -9.24 16.98 -15.27
C PHE A 171 -7.95 17.73 -15.63
N ASP A 172 -6.80 17.43 -14.99
CA ASP A 172 -5.52 18.04 -15.34
C ASP A 172 -4.88 17.32 -16.53
N SER A 173 -5.50 17.49 -17.71
CA SER A 173 -4.92 17.11 -19.01
C SER A 173 -3.66 17.91 -19.39
N ASN A 174 -3.22 18.82 -18.51
CA ASN A 174 -2.02 19.64 -18.65
C ASN A 174 -1.35 19.81 -17.28
N SER A 175 -0.34 18.99 -16.96
CA SER A 175 0.64 19.32 -15.93
C SER A 175 2.06 19.17 -16.46
N ASN A 176 2.67 20.32 -16.74
CA ASN A 176 4.11 20.58 -16.81
C ASN A 176 4.96 19.73 -17.79
N ALA A 177 4.76 19.99 -19.08
CA ALA A 177 5.91 20.24 -19.95
C ALA A 177 6.05 21.76 -20.14
N VAL A 178 7.07 22.38 -19.55
CA VAL A 178 7.49 23.73 -19.95
C VAL A 178 8.18 23.58 -21.31
N VAL A 179 7.41 23.73 -22.38
CA VAL A 179 7.93 23.69 -23.75
C VAL A 179 8.68 24.99 -24.01
N THR A 180 10.01 24.95 -23.86
CA THR A 180 10.90 25.93 -24.47
C THR A 180 10.82 25.80 -26.00
N PRO A 181 10.79 26.90 -26.79
CA PRO A 181 10.29 26.83 -28.17
C PRO A 181 11.16 26.12 -29.23
N ASP A 182 12.32 25.56 -28.90
CA ASP A 182 13.33 25.16 -29.88
C ASP A 182 13.38 23.66 -30.25
N ASP A 183 12.75 22.75 -29.50
CA ASP A 183 12.81 21.30 -29.77
C ASP A 183 11.71 20.80 -30.73
N MET A 184 11.69 21.35 -31.94
CA MET A 184 10.89 20.79 -33.03
C MET A 184 11.55 19.54 -33.62
N HIS A 185 11.48 18.40 -32.91
CA HIS A 185 11.19 17.06 -33.47
C HIS A 185 11.13 15.98 -32.36
N THR A 186 10.01 15.24 -32.31
CA THR A 186 9.78 13.99 -31.56
C THR A 186 9.89 13.99 -30.02
N SER A 187 8.79 14.31 -29.31
CA SER A 187 8.24 13.50 -28.18
C SER A 187 7.10 14.23 -27.44
N SER A 188 5.90 13.63 -27.34
CA SER A 188 4.89 14.05 -26.34
C SER A 188 3.93 12.96 -25.84
N ASN A 189 3.87 11.76 -26.45
CA ASN A 189 2.81 10.76 -26.18
C ASN A 189 3.26 9.49 -25.42
N LYS A 190 4.49 9.43 -24.88
CA LYS A 190 5.02 8.19 -24.26
C LYS A 190 4.63 7.98 -22.79
N SER A 191 4.56 9.05 -21.98
CA SER A 191 4.36 8.93 -20.53
C SER A 191 2.97 8.41 -20.16
N GLU A 192 1.92 8.99 -20.75
CA GLU A 192 0.53 8.60 -20.52
C GLU A 192 0.27 7.12 -20.87
N SER A 193 0.91 6.62 -21.94
CA SER A 193 0.84 5.21 -22.34
C SER A 193 1.49 4.24 -21.34
N GLY A 194 2.57 4.65 -20.66
CA GLY A 194 3.24 3.82 -19.66
C GLY A 194 2.34 3.56 -18.45
N THR A 195 1.89 4.64 -17.82
CA THR A 195 1.06 4.61 -16.60
C THR A 195 -0.24 3.84 -16.81
N SER A 196 -0.94 4.05 -17.94
CA SER A 196 -2.17 3.29 -18.24
C SER A 196 -1.90 1.78 -18.32
N ARG A 197 -0.78 1.35 -18.95
CA ARG A 197 -0.40 -0.06 -19.03
C ARG A 197 -0.03 -0.65 -17.67
N LEU A 198 0.65 0.12 -16.80
CA LEU A 198 0.93 -0.30 -15.42
C LEU A 198 -0.37 -0.52 -14.63
N MET A 199 -1.32 0.41 -14.73
CA MET A 199 -2.59 0.31 -14.01
C MET A 199 -3.49 -0.80 -14.55
N GLU A 200 -3.53 -1.03 -15.87
CA GLU A 200 -4.23 -2.16 -16.49
C GLU A 200 -3.64 -3.51 -16.03
N PHE A 201 -2.32 -3.65 -16.09
CA PHE A 201 -1.62 -4.84 -15.60
C PHE A 201 -1.92 -5.13 -14.12
N LEU A 202 -1.81 -4.11 -13.26
CA LEU A 202 -2.12 -4.24 -11.83
C LEU A 202 -3.60 -4.58 -11.60
N GLN A 203 -4.53 -3.98 -12.33
CA GLN A 203 -5.96 -4.27 -12.18
C GLN A 203 -6.30 -5.73 -12.50
N ASN A 204 -5.68 -6.28 -13.56
CA ASN A 204 -5.84 -7.68 -13.97
C ASN A 204 -5.20 -8.66 -12.98
N CYS A 205 -3.97 -8.38 -12.54
CA CYS A 205 -3.23 -9.24 -11.61
C CYS A 205 -3.83 -9.23 -10.19
N LEU A 206 -4.28 -8.07 -9.71
CA LEU A 206 -4.79 -7.89 -8.35
C LEU A 206 -6.31 -8.18 -8.22
N SER A 207 -6.92 -8.86 -9.20
CA SER A 207 -8.25 -9.45 -9.00
C SER A 207 -8.20 -10.52 -7.90
N THR A 208 -9.26 -10.62 -7.10
CA THR A 208 -9.34 -11.59 -6.01
C THR A 208 -9.29 -13.02 -6.50
N SER A 209 -9.88 -13.29 -7.68
CA SER A 209 -9.88 -14.59 -8.36
C SER A 209 -8.58 -14.94 -9.10
N THR A 210 -7.70 -13.98 -9.40
CA THR A 210 -6.48 -14.24 -10.18
C THR A 210 -5.41 -14.91 -9.31
N ARG A 211 -4.92 -16.09 -9.72
CA ARG A 211 -3.70 -16.68 -9.15
C ARG A 211 -2.48 -16.08 -9.85
N LEU A 212 -1.48 -15.66 -9.08
CA LEU A 212 -0.28 -15.02 -9.60
C LEU A 212 0.82 -16.06 -9.86
N HIS A 213 1.45 -15.99 -11.04
CA HIS A 213 2.78 -16.57 -11.26
C HIS A 213 3.82 -15.52 -10.88
N HIS A 214 4.32 -15.59 -9.63
CA HIS A 214 5.16 -14.53 -9.04
C HIS A 214 6.37 -14.12 -9.91
N GLY A 215 7.03 -15.08 -10.57
CA GLY A 215 8.13 -14.78 -11.49
C GLY A 215 7.72 -13.92 -12.69
N GLU A 216 6.55 -14.16 -13.28
CA GLU A 216 6.02 -13.37 -14.40
C GLU A 216 5.50 -12.01 -13.90
N PHE A 217 4.80 -12.02 -12.77
CA PHE A 217 4.26 -10.82 -12.14
C PHE A 217 5.37 -9.82 -11.78
N TYR A 218 6.42 -10.25 -11.07
CA TYR A 218 7.53 -9.37 -10.69
C TYR A 218 8.33 -8.90 -11.91
N ASN A 219 8.50 -9.74 -12.93
CA ASN A 219 9.17 -9.34 -14.17
C ASN A 219 8.45 -8.20 -14.89
N GLU A 220 7.14 -8.37 -15.13
CA GLU A 220 6.36 -7.39 -15.88
C GLU A 220 6.07 -6.14 -15.04
N LEU A 221 5.86 -6.28 -13.73
CA LEU A 221 5.77 -5.15 -12.81
C LEU A 221 7.06 -4.32 -12.82
N ALA A 222 8.23 -4.95 -12.67
CA ALA A 222 9.51 -4.26 -12.74
C ALA A 222 9.68 -3.53 -14.08
N ARG A 223 9.44 -4.23 -15.20
CA ARG A 223 9.53 -3.66 -16.56
C ARG A 223 8.63 -2.44 -16.73
N LEU A 224 7.41 -2.46 -16.18
CA LEU A 224 6.48 -1.34 -16.23
C LEU A 224 6.91 -0.19 -15.30
N LEU A 225 7.38 -0.48 -14.09
CA LEU A 225 7.88 0.54 -13.16
C LEU A 225 9.09 1.32 -13.71
N ILE A 226 10.04 0.66 -14.39
CA ILE A 226 11.16 1.36 -15.05
C ILE A 226 10.66 2.33 -16.12
N VAL A 227 9.65 1.94 -16.90
CA VAL A 227 9.08 2.78 -17.97
C VAL A 227 8.27 3.96 -17.42
N CYS A 228 7.62 3.82 -16.27
CA CYS A 228 6.70 4.84 -15.72
C CYS A 228 7.34 5.75 -14.67
N CYS A 229 8.22 5.23 -13.83
CA CYS A 229 8.77 5.92 -12.66
C CYS A 229 10.14 5.35 -12.22
N PRO A 230 11.20 5.51 -13.05
CA PRO A 230 12.50 4.87 -12.81
C PRO A 230 13.15 5.25 -11.47
N GLU A 231 12.99 6.49 -11.00
CA GLU A 231 13.50 6.93 -9.68
C GLU A 231 12.88 6.12 -8.53
N ARG A 232 11.56 5.86 -8.58
CA ARG A 232 10.88 5.02 -7.59
C ARG A 232 11.32 3.57 -7.68
N ALA A 233 11.67 3.07 -8.87
CA ALA A 233 12.13 1.70 -9.05
C ALA A 233 13.51 1.45 -8.39
N LEU A 234 14.41 2.45 -8.39
CA LEU A 234 15.67 2.41 -7.62
C LEU A 234 15.39 2.36 -6.11
N ASP A 235 14.55 3.27 -5.62
CA ASP A 235 14.11 3.35 -4.22
C ASP A 235 13.43 2.05 -3.74
N TYR A 236 12.53 1.47 -4.53
CA TYR A 236 11.89 0.19 -4.24
C TYR A 236 12.90 -0.97 -4.20
N CYS A 237 13.90 -0.99 -5.10
CA CYS A 237 14.93 -2.02 -5.08
C CYS A 237 15.78 -1.94 -3.81
N MET A 238 16.13 -0.73 -3.35
CA MET A 238 16.80 -0.52 -2.06
C MET A 238 15.92 -0.92 -0.87
N ARG A 239 14.63 -0.57 -0.88
CA ARG A 239 13.68 -0.95 0.19
C ARG A 239 13.45 -2.45 0.30
N CYS A 240 13.63 -3.22 -0.78
CA CYS A 240 13.57 -4.69 -0.71
C CYS A 240 14.68 -5.29 0.16
N THR A 241 15.82 -4.61 0.33
CA THR A 241 16.98 -5.16 1.09
C THR A 241 16.66 -5.51 2.54
N VAL A 242 15.76 -4.76 3.20
CA VAL A 242 15.36 -5.04 4.59
C VAL A 242 14.60 -6.37 4.70
N TYR A 243 13.91 -6.79 3.63
CA TYR A 243 13.13 -8.04 3.59
C TYR A 243 13.98 -9.27 3.28
N PHE A 244 15.25 -9.10 2.89
CA PHE A 244 16.21 -10.21 2.81
C PHE A 244 16.47 -10.83 4.19
N GLN A 245 16.24 -10.09 5.27
CA GLN A 245 16.37 -10.57 6.65
C GLN A 245 15.02 -10.95 7.29
N SER A 246 13.94 -11.08 6.49
CA SER A 246 12.63 -11.49 7.01
C SER A 246 12.61 -12.94 7.49
N ASP A 247 11.87 -13.19 8.57
CA ASP A 247 11.63 -14.55 9.10
C ASP A 247 10.73 -15.42 8.19
N SER A 248 10.03 -14.83 7.20
CA SER A 248 9.27 -15.59 6.21
C SER A 248 10.13 -15.87 4.96
N PRO A 249 10.37 -17.14 4.61
CA PRO A 249 11.11 -17.49 3.40
C PRO A 249 10.36 -17.06 2.13
N GLU A 250 9.02 -16.99 2.15
CA GLU A 250 8.23 -16.50 1.03
C GLU A 250 8.47 -15.00 0.79
N ILE A 251 8.53 -14.19 1.85
CA ILE A 251 8.85 -12.76 1.75
C ILE A 251 10.30 -12.54 1.30
N GLN A 252 11.26 -13.35 1.80
CA GLN A 252 12.64 -13.35 1.29
C GLN A 252 12.70 -13.70 -0.21
N CYS A 253 11.95 -14.71 -0.66
CA CYS A 253 11.88 -15.11 -2.06
C CYS A 253 11.23 -14.02 -2.94
N SER A 254 10.15 -13.39 -2.49
CA SER A 254 9.53 -12.26 -3.17
C SER A 254 10.49 -11.08 -3.31
N ALA A 255 11.24 -10.75 -2.25
CA ALA A 255 12.19 -9.65 -2.27
C ALA A 255 13.33 -9.93 -3.26
N LEU A 256 13.91 -11.14 -3.23
CA LEU A 256 14.92 -11.61 -4.20
C LEU A 256 14.42 -11.52 -5.65
N LEU A 257 13.21 -12.00 -5.93
CA LEU A 257 12.63 -11.95 -7.26
C LEU A 257 12.40 -10.50 -7.70
N PHE A 258 11.75 -9.67 -6.88
CA PHE A 258 11.43 -8.31 -7.26
C PHE A 258 12.68 -7.45 -7.45
N SER A 259 13.66 -7.48 -6.52
CA SER A 259 14.94 -6.80 -6.69
C SER A 259 15.70 -7.25 -7.92
N SER A 260 15.81 -8.56 -8.17
CA SER A 260 16.56 -9.07 -9.33
C SER A 260 15.89 -8.75 -10.67
N PHE A 261 14.55 -8.68 -10.73
CA PHE A 261 13.85 -8.20 -11.92
C PHE A 261 13.96 -6.68 -12.10
N LEU A 262 13.91 -5.88 -11.02
CA LEU A 262 14.16 -4.43 -11.10
C LEU A 262 15.55 -4.17 -11.70
N ILE A 263 16.61 -4.77 -11.13
CA ILE A 263 17.99 -4.62 -11.63
C ILE A 263 18.11 -5.13 -13.08
N ALA A 264 17.46 -6.24 -13.44
CA ALA A 264 17.47 -6.76 -14.81
C ALA A 264 16.83 -5.85 -15.86
N HIS A 265 16.05 -4.83 -15.45
CA HIS A 265 15.47 -3.81 -16.34
C HIS A 265 16.10 -2.42 -16.17
N PHE A 266 17.06 -2.22 -15.25
CA PHE A 266 17.75 -0.94 -15.09
C PHE A 266 18.57 -0.58 -16.35
N THR A 267 18.57 0.71 -16.71
CA THR A 267 19.47 1.24 -17.75
C THR A 267 20.89 1.40 -17.21
N SER A 268 21.88 1.60 -18.09
CA SER A 268 23.27 1.87 -17.70
C SER A 268 23.37 3.02 -16.68
N ASP A 269 22.71 4.16 -16.95
CA ASP A 269 22.69 5.33 -16.08
C ASP A 269 22.10 5.04 -14.68
N MET A 270 21.11 4.12 -14.61
CA MET A 270 20.54 3.66 -13.34
C MET A 270 21.48 2.72 -12.59
N LEU A 271 22.21 1.85 -13.31
CA LEU A 271 23.22 0.96 -12.73
C LEU A 271 24.45 1.72 -12.20
N GLU A 272 24.84 2.85 -12.82
CA GLU A 272 25.91 3.72 -12.30
C GLU A 272 25.54 4.40 -10.97
N GLN A 273 24.27 4.75 -10.79
CA GLN A 273 23.74 5.32 -9.54
C GLN A 273 23.52 4.27 -8.46
N PHE A 274 23.53 2.97 -8.80
CA PHE A 274 23.08 1.88 -7.95
C PHE A 274 24.20 0.93 -7.58
N SER A 275 24.41 0.68 -6.28
CA SER A 275 25.44 -0.26 -5.83
C SER A 275 25.00 -1.72 -6.02
N VAL A 276 25.04 -2.21 -7.26
CA VAL A 276 24.79 -3.62 -7.62
C VAL A 276 25.69 -4.56 -6.80
N VAL A 277 26.91 -4.13 -6.49
CA VAL A 277 27.87 -4.86 -5.64
C VAL A 277 27.28 -5.18 -4.27
N ARG A 278 26.61 -4.22 -3.61
CA ARG A 278 26.01 -4.42 -2.29
C ARG A 278 24.89 -5.46 -2.34
N ILE A 279 23.95 -5.32 -3.29
CA ILE A 279 22.86 -6.28 -3.43
C ILE A 279 23.39 -7.66 -3.84
N GLY A 280 24.43 -7.73 -4.67
CA GLY A 280 25.12 -8.97 -5.00
C GLY A 280 25.68 -9.68 -3.76
N GLN A 281 26.26 -8.95 -2.80
CA GLN A 281 26.73 -9.51 -1.54
C GLN A 281 25.58 -10.05 -0.67
N GLU A 282 24.47 -9.31 -0.57
CA GLU A 282 23.27 -9.74 0.16
C GLU A 282 22.63 -10.99 -0.48
N PHE A 283 22.57 -11.07 -1.82
CA PHE A 283 22.14 -12.27 -2.55
C PHE A 283 23.07 -13.48 -2.31
N LEU A 284 24.39 -13.27 -2.32
CA LEU A 284 25.39 -14.31 -2.03
C LEU A 284 25.30 -14.80 -0.57
N GLN A 285 24.87 -13.95 0.37
CA GLN A 285 24.56 -14.36 1.73
C GLN A 285 23.32 -15.26 1.78
N LEU A 286 22.27 -14.96 1.00
CA LEU A 286 21.04 -15.75 0.94
C LEU A 286 21.22 -17.14 0.31
N LEU A 287 22.27 -17.37 -0.50
CA LEU A 287 22.69 -18.73 -0.90
C LEU A 287 23.04 -19.65 0.30
N LYS A 288 23.30 -19.08 1.49
CA LYS A 288 23.59 -19.80 2.73
C LYS A 288 22.37 -19.90 3.67
N SER A 289 21.19 -19.44 3.24
CA SER A 289 19.95 -19.55 4.03
C SER A 289 19.67 -21.00 4.43
N THR A 290 19.07 -21.21 5.59
CA THR A 290 18.57 -22.52 6.05
C THR A 290 17.47 -23.06 5.11
N HIS A 291 16.71 -22.17 4.49
CA HIS A 291 15.56 -22.45 3.63
C HIS A 291 15.98 -22.83 2.20
N PRO A 292 15.68 -24.05 1.69
CA PRO A 292 16.06 -24.47 0.35
C PRO A 292 15.44 -23.62 -0.76
N GLU A 293 14.19 -23.18 -0.59
CA GLU A 293 13.46 -22.28 -1.49
C GLU A 293 14.14 -20.91 -1.62
N VAL A 294 14.67 -20.37 -0.53
CA VAL A 294 15.42 -19.10 -0.52
C VAL A 294 16.76 -19.26 -1.21
N ARG A 295 17.50 -20.36 -0.95
CA ARG A 295 18.76 -20.65 -1.66
C ARG A 295 18.56 -20.80 -3.17
N ALA A 296 17.53 -21.53 -3.58
CA ALA A 296 17.19 -21.72 -5.00
C ALA A 296 16.79 -20.39 -5.66
N THR A 297 15.97 -19.58 -4.98
CA THR A 297 15.56 -18.26 -5.47
C THR A 297 16.74 -17.30 -5.55
N ALA A 298 17.67 -17.32 -4.59
CA ALA A 298 18.88 -16.50 -4.61
C ALA A 298 19.81 -16.88 -5.77
N ALA A 299 20.02 -18.18 -6.02
CA ALA A 299 20.78 -18.64 -7.19
C ALA A 299 20.14 -18.18 -8.50
N HIS A 300 18.81 -18.26 -8.58
CA HIS A 300 18.05 -17.81 -9.74
C HIS A 300 18.09 -16.28 -9.92
N ALA A 301 18.06 -15.51 -8.83
CA ALA A 301 18.23 -14.05 -8.81
C ALA A 301 19.62 -13.64 -9.30
N ILE A 302 20.69 -14.27 -8.76
CA ILE A 302 22.09 -14.02 -9.19
C ILE A 302 22.28 -14.33 -10.67
N SER A 303 21.70 -15.43 -11.19
CA SER A 303 21.83 -15.77 -12.61
C SER A 303 21.22 -14.73 -13.57
N ARG A 304 20.30 -13.87 -13.11
CA ARG A 304 19.80 -12.71 -13.88
C ARG A 304 20.82 -11.58 -13.93
N LEU A 305 21.58 -11.38 -12.86
CA LEU A 305 22.61 -10.32 -12.78
C LEU A 305 23.78 -10.59 -13.74
N ASN A 306 24.03 -11.85 -14.10
CA ASN A 306 25.03 -12.26 -15.10
C ASN A 306 24.65 -11.92 -16.57
N ARG A 307 23.72 -10.98 -16.78
CA ARG A 307 23.40 -10.39 -18.10
C ARG A 307 24.01 -8.99 -18.27
N PHE A 308 24.83 -8.57 -17.31
CA PHE A 308 25.59 -7.31 -17.29
C PHE A 308 27.09 -7.62 -17.15
#